data_AF-A0A1G1HM17-F1
#
_entry.id   AF-A0A1G1HM17-F1
#
_cell.length_a   1.000
_cell.length_b   1.000
_cell.length_c   1.000
_cell.angle_alpha   90.00
_cell.angle_beta   90.00
_cell.angle_gamma   90.00
#
_symmetry.space_group_name_H-M   'P 1'
#
loop_
_entity.id
_entity.type
_entity.pdbx_description
1 polymer ?
#
loop_
_entity_poly.entity_id
_entity_poly.type
_entity_poly.pdbx_seq_one_letter_code
_entity_poly.pdbx_strand_id
1 'polypeptide(L)' 'MQCPKCKGLMIYEKFMDMAESTHYFFYGWRCISCGNIVDTTIIANKVYKDRQKEGKRRRLKKVC' A
#
# COMPACT_ATOMS: atom_id res chain seq x y z
N MET A 1 -5.46 6.20 -13.51
CA MET A 1 -5.80 5.52 -12.25
C MET A 1 -6.41 6.55 -11.29
N GLN A 2 -7.41 6.18 -10.48
CA GLN A 2 -7.99 7.06 -9.46
C GLN A 2 -7.50 6.66 -8.06
N CYS A 3 -7.27 7.64 -7.21
CA CYS A 3 -6.81 7.41 -5.86
C CYS A 3 -7.83 6.61 -5.05
N PRO A 4 -7.46 5.48 -4.42
CA PRO A 4 -8.40 4.69 -3.63
C PRO A 4 -8.89 5.44 -2.38
N LYS A 5 -8.15 6.45 -1.91
CA LYS A 5 -8.46 7.26 -0.72
C LYS A 5 -9.41 8.42 -1.01
N CYS A 6 -9.11 9.24 -2.00
CA CYS A 6 -9.85 10.49 -2.29
C CYS A 6 -10.47 10.57 -3.69
N LYS A 7 -10.35 9.51 -4.51
CA LYS A 7 -10.76 9.47 -5.92
C LYS A 7 -10.10 10.48 -6.85
N GLY A 8 -9.13 11.26 -6.35
CA GLY A 8 -8.34 12.21 -7.13
C GLY A 8 -7.40 11.55 -8.15
N LEU A 9 -6.80 12.39 -9.00
CA LEU A 9 -5.88 11.96 -10.05
C LEU A 9 -4.59 11.38 -9.46
N MET A 10 -4.08 10.34 -10.11
CA MET A 10 -2.79 9.73 -9.77
C MET A 10 -1.83 9.82 -10.97
N ILE A 11 -0.56 10.06 -10.66
CA ILE A 11 0.53 10.05 -11.62
C ILE A 11 1.45 8.86 -11.35
N TYR A 12 2.06 8.34 -12.39
CA TYR A 12 3.08 7.31 -12.28
C TYR A 12 4.45 7.99 -12.20
N GLU A 13 5.18 7.76 -11.11
CA GLU A 13 6.42 8.47 -10.81
C GLU A 13 7.49 7.50 -10.29
N LYS A 14 8.76 7.87 -10.48
CA LYS A 14 9.91 7.16 -9.94
C LYS A 14 10.22 7.72 -8.55
N PHE A 15 10.19 6.85 -7.54
CA PHE A 15 10.56 7.17 -6.18
C PHE A 15 12.00 6.76 -5.90
N MET A 16 12.66 7.55 -5.07
CA MET A 16 13.99 7.29 -4.56
C MET A 16 13.88 7.07 -3.07
N ASP A 17 14.24 5.88 -2.62
CA ASP A 17 14.37 5.60 -1.20
C ASP A 17 15.80 5.95 -0.76
N MET A 18 15.89 6.90 0.17
CA MET A 18 17.15 7.43 0.70
C MET A 18 17.56 6.72 1.99
N ALA A 19 17.17 5.46 2.17
CA ALA A 19 17.63 4.67 3.31
C ALA A 19 19.15 4.42 3.23
N GLU A 20 19.82 4.56 4.38
CA GLU A 20 21.26 4.80 4.64
C GLU A 20 22.32 3.95 3.90
N SER A 21 21.96 2.97 3.06
CA SER A 21 22.95 2.02 2.52
C SER A 21 22.70 1.54 1.08
N THR A 22 21.57 1.89 0.45
CA THR A 22 21.29 1.42 -0.92
C THR A 22 20.38 2.41 -1.62
N HIS A 23 20.86 3.03 -2.70
CA HIS A 23 20.05 3.85 -3.59
C HIS A 23 19.01 2.97 -4.29
N TYR A 24 17.88 2.73 -3.62
CA TYR A 24 16.80 1.90 -4.15
C TYR A 24 15.77 2.80 -4.84
N PHE A 25 15.46 2.47 -6.09
CA PHE A 25 14.44 3.16 -6.86
C PHE A 25 13.28 2.21 -7.12
N PHE A 26 12.06 2.72 -7.01
CA PHE A 26 10.87 2.00 -7.40
C PHE A 26 9.91 2.91 -8.15
N TYR A 27 9.00 2.32 -8.91
CA TYR A 27 7.93 3.05 -9.57
C TYR A 27 6.62 2.82 -8.84
N GLY A 28 5.82 3.87 -8.74
CA GLY A 28 4.53 3.80 -8.07
C GLY A 28 3.57 4.89 -8.54
N TRP A 29 2.32 4.76 -8.13
CA TRP A 29 1.30 5.76 -8.36
C TRP A 29 1.19 6.70 -7.17
N ARG A 30 1.38 7.99 -7.37
CA ARG A 30 1.15 9.03 -6.35
C ARG A 30 -0.07 9.86 -6.71
N CYS A 31 -0.97 10.02 -5.73
CA CYS A 31 -2.09 10.93 -5.86
C CYS A 31 -1.63 12.38 -5.69
N ILE A 32 -1.92 13.24 -6.66
CA ILE A 32 -1.60 14.66 -6.60
C ILE A 32 -2.41 15.36 -5.49
N SER A 33 -3.67 14.93 -5.28
CA SER A 33 -4.59 15.61 -4.37
C SER A 33 -4.37 15.29 -2.89
N CYS A 34 -3.96 14.06 -2.53
CA CYS A 34 -3.84 13.65 -1.12
C CYS A 34 -2.52 12.97 -0.75
N GLY A 35 -1.59 12.84 -1.71
CA GLY A 35 -0.28 12.24 -1.47
C GLY A 35 -0.27 10.72 -1.27
N ASN A 36 -1.41 10.03 -1.40
CA ASN A 36 -1.45 8.57 -1.26
C ASN A 36 -0.62 7.89 -2.35
N ILE A 37 0.31 7.02 -1.94
CA ILE A 37 1.19 6.24 -2.82
C ILE A 37 0.69 4.80 -2.89
N VAL A 38 0.68 4.22 -4.10
CA VAL A 38 0.29 2.84 -4.36
C VAL A 38 1.26 2.22 -5.36
N ASP A 39 1.91 1.15 -4.96
CA ASP A 39 2.66 0.25 -5.84
C ASP A 39 2.20 -1.21 -5.62
N THR A 40 2.71 -2.12 -6.44
CA THR A 40 2.37 -3.55 -6.38
C THR A 40 2.72 -4.19 -5.03
N THR A 41 3.85 -3.82 -4.44
CA THR A 41 4.31 -4.27 -3.13
C THR A 41 3.42 -3.75 -2.00
N ILE A 42 3.02 -2.47 -2.03
CA ILE A 42 2.07 -1.88 -1.07
C ILE A 42 0.73 -2.60 -1.15
N ILE A 43 0.22 -2.89 -2.35
CA ILE A 43 -1.03 -3.62 -2.54
C ILE A 43 -0.90 -5.04 -1.97
N ALA A 44 0.16 -5.76 -2.33
CA ALA A 44 0.39 -7.12 -1.85
C ALA A 44 0.47 -7.18 -0.31
N ASN A 45 1.18 -6.21 0.29
CA ASN A 45 1.33 -6.10 1.74
C ASN A 45 -0.01 -5.79 2.43
N LYS A 46 -0.88 -4.97 1.83
CA LYS A 46 -2.24 -4.72 2.35
C LYS A 46 -3.08 -6.00 2.32
N VAL A 47 -3.11 -6.70 1.19
CA VAL A 47 -3.85 -7.97 1.04
C VAL A 47 -3.35 -9.01 2.04
N TYR A 48 -2.04 -9.15 2.22
CA TYR A 48 -1.46 -10.06 3.18
C TYR A 48 -1.91 -9.73 4.62
N LYS A 49 -1.83 -8.46 5.03
CA LYS A 49 -2.27 -8.01 6.36
C LYS A 49 -3.75 -8.27 6.60
N ASP A 50 -4.59 -8.08 5.59
CA ASP A 50 -6.03 -8.27 5.73
C ASP A 50 -6.39 -9.77 5.87
N ARG A 51 -5.74 -10.65 5.10
CA ARG A 51 -5.85 -12.11 5.29
C ARG A 51 -5.47 -12.54 6.72
N GLN A 52 -4.39 -11.96 7.27
CA GLN A 52 -3.97 -12.25 8.65
C GLN A 52 -5.01 -11.78 9.68
N LYS A 53 -5.60 -10.59 9.50
CA LYS A 53 -6.66 -10.09 10.39
C LYS A 53 -7.90 -10.98 10.34
N GLU A 54 -8.30 -11.44 9.16
CA GLU A 54 -9.43 -12.36 9.00
C GLU A 54 -9.18 -13.69 9.72
N GLY A 55 -7.98 -14.26 9.58
CA GLY A 55 -7.59 -15.48 10.31
C GLY A 55 -7.70 -15.30 11.82
N LYS A 56 -7.22 -14.17 12.35
CA LYS A 56 -7.37 -13.82 13.78
C LYS A 56 -8.83 -13.64 14.20
N ARG A 57 -9.63 -12.92 13.42
CA ARG A 57 -11.09 -12.74 13.67
C ARG A 57 -11.83 -14.07 13.69
N ARG A 58 -11.52 -14.98 12.76
CA ARG A 58 -12.11 -16.33 12.72
C ARG A 58 -11.70 -17.16 13.93
N ARG A 59 -10.45 -17.05 14.41
CA ARG A 59 -10.00 -17.72 15.63
C ARG A 59 -10.72 -17.18 16.87
N LEU A 60 -10.84 -15.85 17.01
CA LEU A 60 -11.57 -15.23 18.12
C LEU A 60 -13.03 -15.69 18.19
N LYS A 61 -13.72 -15.76 17.05
CA LYS A 61 -15.12 -16.25 16.97
C LYS A 61 -15.29 -17.74 17.31
N LYS A 62 -14.23 -18.54 17.33
CA LYS A 62 -14.29 -19.96 17.71
C LYS A 62 -14.06 -20.19 19.22
N VAL A 63 -13.65 -19.14 19.94
CA VAL A 63 -13.30 -19.23 21.38
C VAL A 63 -14.45 -18.72 22.27
N CYS A 64 -15.39 -17.94 21.75
CA CYS A 64 -16.64 -17.57 22.39
C CYS A 64 -17.77 -18.50 21.96
#